data_AF-A0A0J6CBP4-F1
#
_entry.id   AF-A0A0J6CBP4-F1
#
_cell.length_a   1.000
_cell.length_b   1.000
_cell.length_c   1.000
_cell.angle_alpha   90.00
_cell.angle_beta   90.00
_cell.angle_gamma   90.00
#
_symmetry.space_group_name_H-M   'P 1'
#
loop_
_entity.id
_entity.type
_entity.pdbx_description
1 polymer ?
#
loop_
_entity_poly.entity_id
_entity_poly.type
_entity_poly.pdbx_seq_one_letter_code
_entity_poly.pdbx_strand_id
1 'polypeptide(L)'
;SEEIVDTVKAHCKYFYIRANRCSAFYEDMFALRGWKAEEINGIRFELNSIVVEKWKGKPYRLVIQRQRRADDIRELWEGEYTYRCILTNDFESDIRDVVEFYNLRGGKERILDDMNNGFGWKHLPKSFMA
;
A
#
# COMPACT_ATOMS: atom_id res chain seq x y z
N SER A 1 7.10 -10.17 -5.22
CA SER A 1 7.95 -10.78 -6.25
C SER A 1 8.48 -9.71 -7.17
N GLU A 2 9.74 -9.78 -7.58
CA GLU A 2 10.40 -8.80 -8.46
C GLU A 2 9.71 -8.69 -9.82
N GLU A 3 9.34 -9.83 -10.40
CA GLU A 3 8.69 -9.95 -11.71
C GLU A 3 7.42 -9.11 -11.84
N ILE A 4 6.61 -9.02 -10.77
CA ILE A 4 5.39 -8.19 -10.76
C ILE A 4 5.75 -6.71 -10.88
N VAL A 5 6.78 -6.28 -10.15
CA VAL A 5 7.22 -4.88 -10.18
C VAL A 5 7.81 -4.55 -11.54
N ASP A 6 8.60 -5.45 -12.12
CA ASP A 6 9.18 -5.26 -13.46
C ASP A 6 8.10 -5.21 -14.55
N THR A 7 7.11 -6.10 -14.48
CA THR A 7 5.97 -6.11 -15.41
C THR A 7 5.18 -4.81 -15.32
N VAL A 8 4.82 -4.37 -14.11
CA VAL A 8 4.06 -3.12 -13.95
C VAL A 8 4.89 -1.91 -14.38
N LYS A 9 6.19 -1.88 -14.09
CA LYS A 9 7.10 -0.82 -14.54
C LYS A 9 7.18 -0.74 -16.07
N ALA A 10 7.14 -1.88 -16.77
CA ALA A 10 7.17 -1.90 -18.24
C ALA A 10 5.88 -1.34 -18.87
N HIS A 11 4.75 -1.42 -18.17
CA HIS A 11 3.43 -1.09 -18.73
C HIS A 11 2.77 0.16 -18.11
N CYS A 12 3.37 0.78 -17.09
CA CYS A 12 2.82 1.92 -16.39
C CYS A 12 3.88 2.99 -16.12
N LYS A 13 3.51 4.26 -16.29
CA LYS A 13 4.37 5.41 -15.93
C LYS A 13 4.67 5.43 -14.42
N TYR A 14 3.62 5.26 -13.61
CA TYR A 14 3.72 5.15 -12.16
C TYR A 14 2.97 3.92 -11.66
N PHE A 15 3.49 3.30 -10.60
CA PHE A 15 2.83 2.21 -9.90
C PHE A 15 2.70 2.49 -8.41
N TYR A 16 1.66 1.93 -7.80
CA TYR A 16 1.41 2.04 -6.36
C TYR A 16 0.98 0.68 -5.86
N ILE A 17 1.91 -0.04 -5.23
CA ILE A 17 1.70 -1.42 -4.77
C ILE A 17 1.77 -1.46 -3.26
N ARG A 18 0.82 -2.14 -2.62
CA ARG A 18 0.88 -2.36 -1.16
C ARG A 18 2.09 -3.21 -0.81
N ALA A 19 2.97 -2.67 0.03
CA ALA A 19 4.03 -3.42 0.66
C ALA A 19 3.59 -3.82 2.07
N ASN A 20 3.01 -5.02 2.18
CA ASN A 20 2.70 -5.62 3.48
C ASN A 20 3.99 -5.97 4.23
N ARG A 21 3.95 -5.86 5.57
CA ARG A 21 5.01 -6.16 6.57
C ARG A 21 6.19 -6.91 5.95
N CYS A 22 7.13 -6.17 5.36
CA CYS A 22 8.33 -6.76 4.79
C CYS A 22 9.41 -6.57 5.85
N SER A 23 9.86 -7.67 6.46
CA SER A 23 10.94 -7.67 7.46
C SER A 23 12.17 -6.91 6.97
N ALA A 24 12.43 -6.95 5.65
CA ALA A 24 13.53 -6.25 5.00
C ALA A 24 13.55 -4.72 5.19
N PHE A 25 12.41 -4.08 5.51
CA PHE A 25 12.35 -2.63 5.71
C PHE A 25 12.12 -2.24 7.16
N TYR A 26 12.02 -3.20 8.07
CA TYR A 26 11.61 -2.92 9.45
C TYR A 26 12.64 -2.03 10.17
N GLU A 27 13.93 -2.30 9.95
CA GLU A 27 15.03 -1.49 10.50
C GLU A 27 15.05 -0.06 9.94
N ASP A 28 14.89 0.09 8.62
CA ASP A 28 14.81 1.39 7.95
C ASP A 28 13.63 2.22 8.48
N MET A 29 12.49 1.58 8.74
CA MET A 29 11.29 2.22 9.26
C MET A 29 11.46 2.71 10.71
N PHE A 30 12.23 2.01 11.55
CA PHE A 30 12.51 2.46 12.92
C PHE A 30 13.55 3.57 12.98
N ALA A 31 14.51 3.58 12.05
CA ALA A 31 15.50 4.64 11.94
C ALA A 31 14.90 5.97 11.46
N LEU A 32 13.71 5.93 10.82
CA LEU A 32 13.05 7.12 10.29
C LEU A 32 12.71 8.17 11.34
N ARG A 33 13.00 9.42 11.00
CA ARG A 33 12.67 10.64 11.74
C ARG A 33 11.92 11.60 10.83
N GLY A 34 11.34 12.65 11.40
CA GLY A 34 10.63 13.68 10.62
C GLY A 34 9.25 13.26 10.12
N TRP A 35 8.50 12.52 10.94
CA TRP A 35 7.13 12.12 10.61
C TRP A 35 6.22 13.36 10.51
N LYS A 36 5.45 13.44 9.42
CA LYS A 36 4.47 14.51 9.21
C LYS A 36 3.10 14.03 9.68
N ALA A 37 2.53 14.69 10.68
CA ALA A 37 1.17 14.40 11.12
C ALA A 37 0.17 15.00 10.12
N GLU A 38 -0.70 14.16 9.56
CA GLU A 38 -1.74 14.54 8.60
C GLU A 38 -3.07 13.93 9.03
N GLU A 39 -4.16 14.62 8.73
CA GLU A 39 -5.51 14.10 8.93
C GLU A 39 -6.11 13.69 7.58
N ILE A 40 -6.45 12.40 7.47
CA ILE A 40 -7.05 11.82 6.26
C ILE A 40 -8.36 11.17 6.67
N ASN A 41 -9.47 11.60 6.06
CA ASN A 41 -10.82 11.10 6.35
C ASN A 41 -11.21 11.18 7.85
N GLY A 42 -10.78 12.23 8.56
CA GLY A 42 -11.07 12.41 10.00
C GLY A 42 -10.26 11.51 10.94
N ILE A 43 -9.27 10.77 10.42
CA ILE A 43 -8.34 9.96 11.21
C ILE A 43 -6.94 10.58 11.10
N ARG A 44 -6.29 10.77 12.25
CA ARG A 44 -4.92 11.29 12.31
C ARG A 44 -3.91 10.18 12.01
N PHE A 45 -3.05 10.43 11.03
CA PHE A 45 -1.95 9.56 10.63
C PHE A 45 -0.64 10.31 10.72
N GLU A 46 0.45 9.54 10.80
CA GLU A 46 1.80 10.05 10.61
C GLU A 46 2.36 9.46 9.33
N LEU A 47 2.78 10.34 8.42
CA LEU A 47 3.26 10.00 7.11
C LEU A 47 4.76 10.26 7.00
N ASN A 48 5.46 9.41 6.26
CA ASN A 48 6.85 9.60 5.88
C ASN A 48 7.14 8.87 4.56
N SER A 49 8.26 9.16 3.92
CA SER A 49 8.70 8.41 2.75
C SER A 49 10.22 8.26 2.71
N ILE A 50 10.68 7.10 2.27
CA ILE A 50 12.10 6.79 2.08
C ILE A 50 12.36 6.19 0.71
N VAL A 51 13.58 6.34 0.22
CA VAL A 51 14.06 5.57 -0.92
C VAL A 51 14.65 4.26 -0.38
N VAL A 52 14.19 3.15 -0.92
CA VAL A 52 14.62 1.80 -0.56
C VAL A 52 15.08 1.06 -1.79
N GLU A 53 16.11 0.22 -1.64
CA GLU A 53 16.57 -0.67 -2.69
C GLU A 53 16.32 -2.11 -2.28
N LYS A 54 15.11 -2.61 -2.55
CA LYS A 54 14.74 -4.00 -2.25
C LYS A 54 15.48 -4.99 -3.15
N TRP A 55 15.69 -4.61 -4.40
CA TRP A 55 16.36 -5.40 -5.42
C TRP A 55 17.53 -4.59 -5.94
N LYS A 56 18.68 -5.25 -6.10
CA LYS A 56 19.94 -4.61 -6.45
C LYS A 56 19.80 -3.71 -7.69
N GLY A 57 20.15 -2.44 -7.54
CA GLY A 57 20.07 -1.43 -8.60
C GLY A 57 18.65 -0.99 -8.97
N LYS A 58 17.64 -1.30 -8.14
CA LYS A 58 16.24 -0.88 -8.34
C LYS A 58 15.76 -0.07 -7.13
N PRO A 59 16.14 1.22 -7.06
CA PRO A 59 15.62 2.11 -6.02
C PRO A 59 14.14 2.40 -6.29
N TYR A 60 13.35 2.32 -5.23
CA TYR A 60 11.94 2.66 -5.22
C TYR A 60 11.63 3.52 -4.00
N ARG A 61 10.56 4.30 -4.07
CA ARG A 61 10.07 5.04 -2.93
C ARG A 61 9.11 4.18 -2.13
N LEU A 62 9.34 4.08 -0.83
CA LEU A 62 8.42 3.52 0.14
C LEU A 62 7.72 4.67 0.86
N VAL A 63 6.44 4.85 0.57
CA VAL A 63 5.56 5.75 1.31
C VAL A 63 4.97 4.99 2.49
N ILE A 64 5.10 5.56 3.68
CA ILE A 64 4.76 4.92 4.94
C ILE A 64 3.73 5.76 5.66
N GLN A 65 2.63 5.11 6.02
CA GLN A 65 1.57 5.64 6.87
C GLN A 65 1.58 4.83 8.17
N ARG A 66 1.65 5.50 9.32
CA ARG A 66 1.51 4.86 10.62
C ARG A 66 0.40 5.50 11.45
N GLN A 67 -0.30 4.66 12.21
CA GLN A 67 -1.35 5.07 13.14
C GLN A 67 -1.07 4.48 14.52
N ARG A 68 -1.20 5.29 15.57
CA ARG A 68 -1.03 4.82 16.95
C ARG A 68 -2.19 3.89 17.31
N ARG A 69 -1.89 2.69 17.85
CA ARG A 69 -2.93 1.78 18.35
C ARG A 69 -3.49 2.34 19.67
N ALA A 70 -4.80 2.23 19.87
CA ALA A 70 -5.49 2.70 21.08
C ALA A 70 -5.64 1.61 22.16
N ASP A 71 -5.45 0.33 21.80
CA ASP A 71 -5.76 -0.80 22.69
C ASP A 71 -4.55 -1.47 23.35
N ASP A 72 -4.86 -1.99 24.52
CA ASP A 72 -4.07 -2.24 25.73
C ASP A 72 -3.15 -3.49 25.69
N ILE A 73 -1.89 -3.30 26.07
CA ILE A 73 -0.96 -4.20 26.80
C ILE A 73 -0.61 -5.62 26.24
N ARG A 74 -1.30 -6.19 25.24
CA ARG A 74 -1.11 -7.63 24.92
C ARG A 74 -0.03 -8.01 23.90
N GLU A 75 0.53 -7.08 23.14
CA GLU A 75 1.52 -7.37 22.10
C GLU A 75 2.81 -6.56 22.29
N LEU A 76 3.52 -6.80 23.40
CA LEU A 76 4.80 -6.16 23.75
C LEU A 76 5.89 -6.25 22.64
N TRP A 77 5.64 -7.03 21.58
CA TRP A 77 6.56 -7.29 20.47
C TRP A 77 6.08 -6.77 19.09
N GLU A 78 4.81 -6.33 18.92
CA GLU A 78 4.28 -5.85 17.62
C GLU A 78 4.27 -4.31 17.43
N GLY A 79 4.80 -3.57 18.40
CA GLY A 79 5.00 -2.11 18.31
C GLY A 79 3.72 -1.27 18.45
N GLU A 80 3.90 -0.03 18.92
CA GLU A 80 2.83 0.92 19.26
C GLU A 80 2.00 1.41 18.06
N TYR A 81 2.47 1.15 16.83
CA TYR A 81 1.91 1.69 15.61
C TYR A 81 1.50 0.59 14.63
N THR A 82 0.37 0.78 13.96
CA THR A 82 0.03 0.04 12.75
C THR A 82 0.65 0.72 11.54
N TYR A 83 1.52 0.02 10.82
CA TYR A 83 2.18 0.51 9.62
C TYR A 83 1.48 0.03 8.35
N ARG A 84 1.32 0.94 7.39
CA ARG A 84 0.87 0.67 6.02
C ARG A 84 1.88 1.27 5.08
N CYS A 85 2.39 0.46 4.14
CA CYS A 85 3.42 0.90 3.21
C CYS A 85 2.94 0.75 1.77
N ILE A 86 3.30 1.72 0.95
CA ILE A 86 3.03 1.75 -0.48
C ILE A 86 4.38 1.88 -1.18
N LEU A 87 4.72 0.90 -2.01
CA LEU A 87 5.89 0.94 -2.87
C LEU A 87 5.51 1.60 -4.19
N THR A 88 6.31 2.57 -4.62
CA THR A 88 6.09 3.31 -5.86
C THR A 88 7.41 3.71 -6.52
N ASN A 89 7.38 3.90 -7.84
CA ASN A 89 8.44 4.57 -8.61
C ASN A 89 8.19 6.09 -8.76
N ASP A 90 7.19 6.62 -8.06
CA ASP A 90 6.88 8.04 -8.01
C ASP A 90 7.67 8.76 -6.89
N PHE A 91 8.71 9.47 -7.30
CA PHE A 91 9.60 10.21 -6.39
C PHE A 91 9.20 11.67 -6.19
N GLU A 92 8.28 12.19 -7.00
CA GLU A 92 8.01 13.63 -7.09
C GLU A 92 6.71 14.01 -6.37
N SER A 93 5.69 13.15 -6.41
CA SER A 93 4.38 13.46 -5.81
C SER A 93 4.45 13.63 -4.29
N ASP A 94 3.56 14.45 -3.73
CA ASP A 94 3.45 14.61 -2.29
C ASP A 94 3.04 13.29 -1.61
N ILE A 95 3.52 13.08 -0.40
CA ILE A 95 3.25 11.86 0.37
C ILE A 95 1.74 11.70 0.60
N ARG A 96 1.04 12.80 0.88
CA ARG A 96 -0.41 12.81 1.07
C ARG A 96 -1.15 12.41 -0.20
N ASP A 97 -0.78 13.00 -1.34
CA ASP A 97 -1.41 12.70 -2.64
C ASP A 97 -1.28 11.22 -2.99
N VAL A 98 -0.09 10.63 -2.75
CA VAL A 98 0.13 9.18 -2.97
C VAL A 98 -0.78 8.34 -2.08
N VAL A 99 -0.91 8.69 -0.81
CA VAL A 99 -1.77 7.96 0.15
C VAL A 99 -3.24 8.11 -0.20
N GLU A 100 -3.70 9.32 -0.52
CA GLU A 100 -5.10 9.59 -0.92
C GLU A 100 -5.44 8.88 -2.24
N PHE A 101 -4.57 8.97 -3.25
CA PHE A 101 -4.73 8.26 -4.53
C PHE A 101 -4.85 6.75 -4.33
N TYR A 102 -3.99 6.17 -3.48
CA TYR A 102 -4.02 4.75 -3.17
C TYR A 102 -5.30 4.35 -2.39
N ASN A 103 -5.76 5.18 -1.45
CA ASN A 103 -6.98 4.94 -0.70
C ASN A 103 -8.24 5.03 -1.57
N LEU A 104 -8.28 5.95 -2.53
CA LEU A 104 -9.37 6.06 -3.53
C LEU A 104 -9.47 4.78 -4.38
N ARG A 105 -8.35 4.12 -4.67
CA ARG A 105 -8.34 2.84 -5.40
C ARG A 105 -9.05 1.72 -4.63
N GLY A 106 -8.93 1.69 -3.30
CA GLY A 106 -9.70 0.76 -2.47
C GLY A 106 -11.22 1.01 -2.51
N GLY A 107 -11.65 2.23 -2.84
CA GLY A 107 -13.06 2.55 -3.10
C GLY A 107 -13.56 2.07 -4.47
N LYS A 108 -12.70 2.08 -5.50
CA LYS A 108 -13.04 1.56 -6.84
C LYS A 108 -13.02 0.02 -6.91
N GLU A 109 -12.21 -0.67 -6.11
CA GLU A 109 -12.27 -2.13 -5.99
C GLU A 109 -13.62 -2.59 -5.41
N ARG A 110 -14.24 -1.83 -4.49
CA ARG A 110 -15.62 -2.09 -4.04
C ARG A 110 -16.66 -1.96 -5.15
N ILE A 111 -16.47 -1.02 -6.07
CA ILE A 111 -17.36 -0.87 -7.25
C ILE A 111 -17.17 -2.06 -8.20
N LEU A 112 -15.95 -2.58 -8.35
CA LEU A 112 -15.70 -3.81 -9.12
C LEU A 112 -16.29 -5.05 -8.44
N ASP A 113 -16.25 -5.14 -7.11
CA ASP A 113 -16.94 -6.20 -6.35
C ASP A 113 -18.48 -6.08 -6.42
N ASP A 114 -19.03 -4.87 -6.37
CA ASP A 114 -20.47 -4.62 -6.57
C ASP A 114 -20.89 -4.88 -8.02
N MET A 115 -20.04 -4.56 -9.00
CA MET A 115 -20.27 -4.92 -10.41
C MET A 115 -20.18 -6.44 -10.62
N ASN A 116 -19.24 -7.14 -9.97
CA ASN A 116 -19.16 -8.61 -10.02
C ASN A 116 -20.38 -9.28 -9.38
N ASN A 117 -20.91 -8.74 -8.28
CA ASN A 117 -22.11 -9.25 -7.63
C ASN A 117 -23.42 -8.83 -8.32
N GLY A 118 -23.45 -7.67 -8.99
CA GLY A 118 -24.62 -7.13 -9.67
C GLY A 118 -24.84 -7.64 -11.11
N PHE A 119 -23.78 -8.05 -11.82
CA PHE A 119 -23.88 -8.52 -13.21
C PHE A 119 -24.23 -10.02 -13.37
N GLY A 120 -24.59 -10.73 -12.30
CA GLY A 120 -25.09 -12.11 -12.41
C GLY A 120 -24.07 -13.13 -12.93
N TRP A 121 -22.76 -12.90 -12.73
CA TRP A 121 -21.69 -13.82 -13.17
C TRP A 121 -21.81 -15.24 -12.59
N LYS A 122 -22.57 -15.44 -11.51
CA LYS A 122 -22.94 -16.76 -10.97
C LYS A 122 -23.85 -17.58 -11.89
N HIS A 123 -24.40 -17.02 -12.96
CA HIS A 123 -25.38 -17.70 -13.84
C HIS A 123 -24.94 -17.80 -15.30
N LEU A 124 -23.64 -17.61 -15.59
CA LEU A 124 -23.12 -17.93 -16.91
C LEU A 124 -23.25 -19.45 -17.14
N PRO A 125 -24.00 -19.91 -18.17
CA PRO A 125 -24.08 -21.32 -18.47
C PRO A 125 -22.70 -21.80 -18.92
N LYS A 126 -22.07 -22.64 -18.10
CA LYS A 126 -20.84 -23.34 -18.49
C LYS A 126 -21.23 -24.42 -19.51
N SER A 127 -20.83 -24.24 -20.76
CA SER A 127 -20.80 -25.35 -21.71
C SER A 127 -19.73 -26.34 -21.25
N PHE A 128 -20.15 -27.52 -20.77
CA PHE A 128 -19.27 -28.68 -20.67
C PHE A 128 -18.93 -29.11 -22.10
N MET A 129 -17.65 -29.06 -22.48
CA MET A 129 -17.18 -29.81 -23.65
C MET A 129 -16.97 -31.26 -23.22
N ALA A 130 -17.48 -32.17 -24.06
CA ALA A 130 -17.59 -33.61 -23.88
C ALA A 130 -16.25 -34.34 -23.69
#